data_AF-A0A5M9GLE2-F1
#
_entry.id   AF-A0A5M9GLE2-F1
#
_cell.length_a   1.000
_cell.length_b   1.000
_cell.length_c   1.000
_cell.angle_alpha   90.00
_cell.angle_beta   90.00
_cell.angle_gamma   90.00
#
_symmetry.space_group_name_H-M   'P 1'
#
loop_
_entity.id
_entity.type
_entity.pdbx_description
1 polymer ?
#
loop_
_entity_poly.entity_id
_entity_poly.type
_entity_poly.pdbx_seq_one_letter_code
_entity_poly.pdbx_strand_id
1 'polypeptide(L)'
;MLTALEGSTCSGISTRIDDADNIDDEFEKYWQEQEVLALAKLCEEEHLDQEQFKALIEAYIFSGLDPLRDDVLRCLGNRPSILKAREIGERIIAKMKEYVHVFEKGMVA
;
A
#
# COMPACT_ATOMS: atom_id res chain seq x y z
N MET A 1 23.91 -54.96 -36.67
CA MET A 1 23.45 -53.65 -37.18
C MET A 1 22.71 -52.98 -36.04
N LEU A 2 23.44 -52.24 -35.19
CA LEU A 2 22.87 -51.38 -34.16
C LEU A 2 22.33 -50.11 -34.81
N THR A 3 21.08 -49.78 -34.53
CA THR A 3 20.52 -48.41 -34.61
C THR A 3 19.25 -48.46 -33.74
N ALA A 4 19.32 -48.04 -32.48
CA ALA A 4 19.10 -46.67 -32.04
C ALA A 4 17.68 -46.19 -32.37
N LEU A 5 16.86 -46.00 -31.33
CA LEU A 5 15.92 -44.89 -31.13
C LEU A 5 15.27 -45.05 -29.75
N GLU A 6 16.06 -44.71 -28.73
CA GLU A 6 15.55 -44.35 -27.42
C GLU A 6 15.07 -42.89 -27.45
N GLY A 7 14.04 -42.58 -26.67
CA GLY A 7 13.77 -41.21 -26.20
C GLY A 7 12.81 -40.37 -27.06
N SER A 8 11.53 -40.76 -27.13
CA SER A 8 10.49 -39.85 -27.60
C SER A 8 10.13 -38.85 -26.50
N THR A 9 10.72 -37.66 -26.61
CA THR A 9 10.21 -36.33 -26.23
C THR A 9 9.31 -36.22 -24.99
N CYS A 10 9.87 -35.56 -23.98
CA CYS A 10 9.21 -34.84 -22.91
C CYS A 10 7.97 -34.06 -23.39
N SER A 11 6.77 -34.43 -22.93
CA SER A 11 5.59 -33.57 -22.91
C SER A 11 4.63 -34.08 -21.83
N GLY A 12 4.90 -33.67 -20.60
CA GLY A 12 3.98 -33.81 -19.47
C GLY A 12 3.79 -32.43 -18.86
N ILE A 13 3.33 -31.48 -19.67
CA ILE A 13 3.08 -30.09 -19.26
C ILE A 13 1.80 -30.02 -18.44
N SER A 14 1.93 -29.36 -17.29
CA SER A 14 0.92 -28.61 -16.55
C SER A 14 -0.26 -29.38 -15.95
N THR A 15 -0.09 -29.75 -14.68
CA THR A 15 -1.22 -29.95 -13.77
C THR A 15 -1.89 -28.59 -13.54
N ARG A 16 -2.89 -28.29 -14.37
CA ARG A 16 -3.99 -27.31 -14.20
C ARG A 16 -3.92 -26.46 -12.92
N ILE A 17 -3.18 -25.36 -13.02
CA ILE A 17 -3.26 -24.24 -12.09
C ILE A 17 -4.35 -23.31 -12.64
N ASP A 18 -5.62 -23.67 -12.49
CA ASP A 18 -6.74 -22.73 -12.73
C ASP A 18 -7.17 -22.07 -11.40
N ASP A 19 -6.88 -22.71 -10.26
CA ASP A 19 -7.24 -22.22 -8.93
C ASP A 19 -6.24 -21.22 -8.33
N ALA A 20 -4.95 -21.26 -8.70
CA ALA A 20 -3.97 -20.33 -8.10
C ALA A 20 -4.05 -18.92 -8.71
N ASP A 21 -4.28 -18.81 -10.02
CA ASP A 21 -4.43 -17.50 -10.70
C ASP A 21 -5.64 -16.72 -10.14
N ASN A 22 -6.70 -17.41 -9.72
CA ASN A 22 -7.88 -16.79 -9.09
C ASN A 22 -7.60 -16.30 -7.65
N ILE A 23 -6.67 -16.95 -6.95
CA ILE A 23 -6.30 -16.55 -5.58
C ILE A 23 -5.50 -15.25 -5.61
N ASP A 24 -4.62 -15.08 -6.58
CA ASP A 24 -3.83 -13.85 -6.75
C ASP A 24 -4.74 -12.65 -7.09
N ASP A 25 -5.69 -12.82 -8.01
CA ASP A 25 -6.66 -11.77 -8.39
C ASP A 25 -7.57 -11.35 -7.22
N GLU A 26 -8.13 -12.31 -6.46
CA GLU A 26 -8.96 -12.02 -5.30
C GLU A 26 -8.14 -11.44 -4.14
N PHE A 27 -6.86 -11.83 -3.99
CA PHE A 27 -5.95 -11.22 -3.03
C PHE A 27 -5.67 -9.76 -3.37
N GLU A 28 -5.34 -9.45 -4.63
CA GLU A 28 -5.09 -8.08 -5.07
C GLU A 28 -6.32 -7.20 -4.83
N LYS A 29 -7.51 -7.69 -5.20
CA LYS A 29 -8.77 -6.99 -4.93
C LYS A 29 -8.99 -6.75 -3.44
N TYR A 30 -8.83 -7.77 -2.60
CA TYR A 30 -8.95 -7.62 -1.15
C TYR A 30 -7.93 -6.59 -0.61
N TRP A 31 -6.70 -6.63 -1.11
CA TRP A 31 -5.64 -5.71 -0.69
C TRP A 31 -5.97 -4.25 -1.05
N GLN A 32 -6.46 -4.00 -2.25
CA GLN A 32 -6.93 -2.68 -2.68
C GLN A 32 -8.11 -2.18 -1.82
N GLU A 33 -9.05 -3.07 -1.47
CA GLU A 33 -10.14 -2.73 -0.55
C GLU A 33 -9.60 -2.40 0.86
N GLN A 34 -8.63 -3.17 1.38
CA GLN A 34 -8.02 -2.89 2.68
C GLN A 34 -7.24 -1.58 2.70
N GLU A 35 -6.55 -1.24 1.61
CA GLU A 35 -5.84 0.02 1.47
C GLU A 35 -6.80 1.21 1.64
N VAL A 36 -7.90 1.21 0.88
CA VAL A 36 -8.92 2.27 0.93
C VAL A 36 -9.54 2.37 2.32
N LEU A 37 -9.86 1.24 2.95
CA LEU A 37 -10.42 1.19 4.31
C LEU A 37 -9.44 1.71 5.36
N ALA A 38 -8.16 1.36 5.25
CA ALA A 38 -7.13 1.80 6.17
C ALA A 38 -6.89 3.31 6.07
N LEU A 39 -6.88 3.86 4.86
CA LEU A 39 -6.79 5.31 4.64
C LEU A 39 -7.99 6.04 5.23
N ALA A 40 -9.21 5.55 4.96
CA ALA A 40 -10.44 6.15 5.48
C ALA A 40 -10.46 6.16 7.01
N LYS A 41 -10.12 5.03 7.64
CA LYS A 41 -10.03 4.89 9.09
C LYS A 41 -8.99 5.83 9.71
N LEU A 42 -7.81 5.92 9.10
CA LEU A 42 -6.75 6.83 9.55
C LEU A 42 -7.22 8.29 9.52
N CYS A 43 -7.89 8.69 8.43
CA CYS A 43 -8.43 10.03 8.29
C CYS A 43 -9.54 10.32 9.31
N GLU A 44 -10.42 9.36 9.58
CA GLU A 44 -11.47 9.49 10.59
C GLU A 44 -10.89 9.67 12.01
N GLU A 45 -9.94 8.81 12.39
CA GLU A 45 -9.31 8.82 13.72
C GLU A 45 -8.55 10.12 14.02
N GLU A 46 -7.89 10.69 13.01
CA GLU A 46 -7.07 11.90 13.15
C GLU A 46 -7.80 13.17 12.70
N HIS A 47 -9.06 13.08 12.28
CA HIS A 47 -9.88 14.18 11.76
C HIS A 47 -9.25 14.91 10.57
N LEU A 48 -8.75 14.12 9.61
CA LEU A 48 -8.11 14.57 8.39
C LEU A 48 -9.11 14.66 7.25
N ASP A 49 -8.92 15.66 6.41
CA ASP A 49 -9.50 15.72 5.08
C ASP A 49 -8.84 14.65 4.20
N GLN A 50 -9.64 13.66 3.81
CA GLN A 50 -9.14 12.47 3.13
C GLN A 50 -8.51 12.79 1.77
N GLU A 51 -9.06 13.75 1.02
CA GLU A 51 -8.55 14.13 -0.30
C GLU A 51 -7.18 14.81 -0.19
N GLN A 52 -7.04 15.82 0.68
CA GLN A 52 -5.75 16.49 0.90
C GLN A 52 -4.70 15.54 1.47
N PHE A 53 -5.10 14.66 2.40
CA PHE A 53 -4.16 13.72 2.99
C PHE A 53 -3.69 12.66 1.99
N LYS A 54 -4.58 12.18 1.11
CA LYS A 54 -4.21 11.30 0.00
C LYS A 54 -3.21 11.96 -0.94
N ALA A 55 -3.45 13.21 -1.34
CA ALA A 55 -2.51 13.96 -2.18
C ALA A 55 -1.13 14.15 -1.51
N LEU A 56 -1.11 14.33 -0.18
CA LEU A 56 0.13 14.41 0.59
C LEU A 56 0.89 13.08 0.61
N ILE A 57 0.18 11.95 0.75
CA ILE A 57 0.77 10.61 0.67
C ILE A 57 1.37 10.38 -0.73
N GLU A 58 0.64 10.69 -1.80
CA GLU A 58 1.13 10.55 -3.18
C GLU A 58 2.41 11.39 -3.40
N ALA A 59 2.43 12.62 -2.90
CA ALA A 59 3.62 13.48 -2.96
C ALA A 59 4.81 12.89 -2.17
N TYR A 60 4.55 12.28 -1.00
CA TYR A 60 5.57 11.59 -0.21
C TYR A 60 6.13 10.37 -0.95
N ILE A 61 5.28 9.53 -1.53
CA ILE A 61 5.69 8.34 -2.29
C ILE A 61 6.54 8.75 -3.50
N PHE A 62 6.11 9.75 -4.26
CA PHE A 62 6.81 10.20 -5.46
C PHE A 62 8.15 10.87 -5.15
N SER A 63 8.21 11.73 -4.12
CA SER A 63 9.42 12.48 -3.79
C SER A 63 10.39 11.71 -2.89
N GLY A 64 9.90 10.76 -2.09
CA GLY A 64 10.65 10.10 -1.02
C GLY A 64 11.03 11.03 0.13
N LEU A 65 10.54 12.27 0.15
CA LEU A 65 10.87 13.27 1.17
C LEU A 65 9.77 13.35 2.22
N ASP A 66 10.17 13.22 3.49
CA ASP A 66 9.24 13.33 4.62
C ASP A 66 8.42 14.63 4.56
N PRO A 67 7.09 14.55 4.74
CA PRO A 67 6.25 15.74 4.72
C PRO A 67 6.58 16.66 5.90
N LEU A 68 6.45 17.96 5.69
CA LEU A 68 6.59 18.91 6.78
C LEU A 68 5.37 18.81 7.69
N ARG A 69 5.58 19.08 8.98
CA ARG A 69 4.50 19.16 9.96
C ARG A 69 3.39 20.11 9.51
N ASP A 70 3.75 21.25 8.95
CA ASP A 70 2.79 22.25 8.50
C ASP A 70 1.92 21.76 7.34
N ASP A 71 2.43 20.88 6.47
CA ASP A 71 1.64 20.29 5.38
C ASP A 71 0.61 19.31 5.93
N VAL A 72 1.00 18.48 6.90
CA VAL A 72 0.08 17.56 7.60
C VAL A 72 -0.99 18.32 8.35
N LEU A 73 -0.63 19.41 9.02
CA LEU A 73 -1.60 20.24 9.77
C LEU A 73 -2.60 20.95 8.85
N ARG A 74 -2.32 21.13 7.55
CA ARG A 74 -3.29 21.67 6.58
C ARG A 74 -4.38 20.66 6.23
N CYS A 75 -4.11 19.36 6.38
CA CYS A 75 -5.10 18.32 6.20
C CYS A 75 -6.12 18.28 7.35
N LEU A 76 -5.89 18.96 8.49
CA LEU A 76 -6.84 18.98 9.60
C LEU A 76 -8.01 19.95 9.34
N GLY A 77 -9.24 19.51 9.60
CA GLY A 77 -10.43 20.38 9.51
C GLY A 77 -10.42 21.55 10.50
N ASN A 78 -9.67 21.46 11.59
CA ASN A 78 -9.49 22.53 12.58
C ASN A 78 -8.03 22.67 12.96
N ARG A 79 -7.54 23.92 13.10
CA ARG A 79 -6.16 24.16 13.56
C ARG A 79 -6.02 23.91 15.08
N PRO A 80 -5.14 23.00 15.51
CA PRO A 80 -4.82 22.83 16.92
C PRO A 80 -3.98 24.01 17.45
N SER A 81 -3.89 24.13 18.79
CA SER A 81 -2.98 25.10 19.42
C SER A 81 -1.52 24.75 19.15
N ILE A 82 -0.62 25.74 19.21
CA ILE A 82 0.82 25.58 18.92
C ILE A 82 1.46 24.40 19.67
N LEU A 83 1.12 24.22 20.94
CA LEU A 83 1.66 23.11 21.75
C LEU A 83 1.19 21.74 21.25
N LYS A 84 -0.10 21.62 20.90
CA LYS A 84 -0.69 20.37 20.39
C LYS A 84 -0.31 20.09 18.94
N ALA A 85 -0.10 21.14 18.15
CA ALA A 85 0.24 21.04 16.73
C ALA A 85 1.51 20.23 16.49
N ARG A 86 2.52 20.38 17.37
CA ARG A 86 3.76 19.61 17.31
C ARG A 86 3.50 18.11 17.47
N GLU A 87 2.87 17.74 18.57
CA GLU A 87 2.58 16.34 18.92
C GLU A 87 1.66 15.68 17.89
N ILE A 88 0.58 16.36 17.50
CA ILE A 88 -0.39 15.84 16.52
C ILE A 88 0.28 15.62 15.17
N GLY A 89 1.05 16.60 14.69
CA GLY A 89 1.72 16.47 13.40
C GLY A 89 2.79 15.38 13.38
N GLU A 90 3.60 15.25 14.44
CA GLU A 90 4.57 14.15 14.58
C GLU A 90 3.85 12.77 14.58
N ARG A 91 2.72 12.65 15.28
CA ARG A 91 1.92 11.41 15.31
C ARG A 91 1.36 11.05 13.94
N ILE A 92 0.76 12.00 13.22
CA ILE A 92 0.16 11.74 11.92
C ILE A 92 1.23 11.37 10.89
N ILE A 93 2.39 12.04 10.91
CA ILE A 93 3.53 11.67 10.04
C ILE A 93 3.97 10.23 10.30
N ALA A 94 4.06 9.81 11.56
CA ALA A 94 4.41 8.43 11.89
C ALA A 94 3.39 7.42 11.32
N LYS A 95 2.09 7.65 11.57
CA LYS A 95 1.01 6.81 11.02
C LYS A 95 1.00 6.78 9.48
N MET A 96 1.27 7.91 8.84
CA MET A 96 1.37 8.01 7.38
C MET A 96 2.49 7.12 6.83
N LYS A 97 3.67 7.15 7.45
CA LYS A 97 4.81 6.31 7.05
C LYS A 97 4.54 4.83 7.29
N GLU A 98 3.87 4.47 8.38
CA GLU A 98 3.44 3.09 8.65
C GLU A 98 2.44 2.61 7.60
N TYR A 99 1.44 3.43 7.25
CA TYR A 99 0.50 3.14 6.18
C TYR A 99 1.23 2.88 4.85
N VAL A 100 2.11 3.80 4.42
CA VAL A 100 2.88 3.63 3.18
C VAL A 100 3.79 2.42 3.24
N HIS A 101 4.40 2.13 4.39
CA HIS A 101 5.23 0.94 4.54
C HIS A 101 4.43 -0.35 4.32
N VAL A 102 3.21 -0.44 4.85
CA VAL A 102 2.34 -1.61 4.69
C VAL A 102 1.87 -1.73 3.24
N PHE A 103 1.29 -0.68 2.68
CA PHE A 103 0.56 -0.78 1.40
C PHE A 103 1.45 -0.62 0.16
N GLU A 104 2.51 0.19 0.19
CA GLU A 104 3.42 0.36 -0.96
C GLU A 104 4.61 -0.60 -0.93
N LYS A 105 5.20 -0.86 0.25
CA LYS A 105 6.38 -1.73 0.36
C LYS A 105 6.03 -3.17 0.67
N GLY A 106 4.89 -3.43 1.32
CA GLY A 106 4.45 -4.79 1.67
C GLY A 106 4.00 -5.62 0.48
N MET A 107 3.57 -4.99 -0.61
CA MET A 107 3.17 -5.68 -1.86
C MET A 107 4.35 -6.14 -2.73
N VAL A 108 5.53 -5.55 -2.57
CA VAL A 108 6.70 -5.77 -3.47
C VAL A 108 7.69 -6.79 -2.89
N ALA A 109 7.27 -7.60 -1.90
CA ALA A 109 8.13 -8.54 -1.17
C ALA A 109 8.19 -9.94 -1.81
#